data_AF-V6H800-F1
#
_entry.id   AF-V6H800-F1
#
_cell.length_a   1.000
_cell.length_b   1.000
_cell.length_c   1.000
_cell.angle_alpha   90.00
_cell.angle_beta   90.00
_cell.angle_gamma   90.00
#
_symmetry.space_group_name_H-M   'P 1'
#
loop_
_entity.id
_entity.type
_entity.pdbx_description
1 polymer ?
#
loop_
_entity_poly.entity_id
_entity_poly.type
_entity_poly.pdbx_seq_one_letter_code
_entity_poly.pdbx_strand_id
1 'polypeptide(L)' 'MKKRLKELGLKDRIRIQRAGCLDRCELGPVQVSYPEGIWFSIKTEADAEAFIKNYIVSENLDSIANLLLTEEN' A
#
# COMPACT_ATOMS: atom_id res chain seq x y z
N MET A 1 -2.09 3.08 -9.22
CA MET A 1 -1.31 3.80 -8.17
C MET A 1 -0.37 4.90 -8.69
N LYS A 2 0.68 4.61 -9.47
CA LYS A 2 1.66 5.65 -9.92
C LYS A 2 1.03 6.88 -10.59
N LYS A 3 0.10 6.64 -11.53
CA LYS A 3 -0.65 7.72 -12.21
C LYS A 3 -1.42 8.58 -11.21
N ARG A 4 -2.13 7.94 -10.28
CA ARG A 4 -2.94 8.60 -9.25
C ARG A 4 -2.11 9.51 -8.34
N LEU A 5 -0.93 9.06 -7.89
CA LEU A 5 -0.04 9.92 -7.10
C LEU A 5 0.48 11.14 -7.88
N LYS A 6 0.67 11.01 -9.20
CA LYS A 6 1.03 12.14 -10.05
C LYS A 6 -0.11 13.16 -10.14
N GLU A 7 -1.35 12.70 -10.29
CA GLU A 7 -2.55 13.56 -10.32
C GLU A 7 -2.75 14.32 -9.01
N LEU A 8 -2.40 13.70 -7.87
CA LEU A 8 -2.46 14.33 -6.54
C LEU A 8 -1.24 15.21 -6.22
N GLY A 9 -0.27 15.35 -7.13
CA GLY A 9 0.95 16.14 -6.89
C GLY A 9 1.92 15.52 -5.87
N LEU A 10 1.77 14.23 -5.56
CA LEU A 10 2.55 13.52 -4.53
C LEU A 10 3.77 12.76 -5.09
N LYS A 11 3.99 12.82 -6.41
CA LYS A 11 5.03 12.05 -7.09
C LYS A 11 6.44 12.30 -6.54
N ASP A 12 6.74 13.53 -6.13
CA ASP A 12 8.09 13.90 -5.66
C ASP A 12 8.31 13.58 -4.17
N ARG A 13 7.24 13.25 -3.44
CA ARG A 13 7.27 12.88 -2.03
C ARG A 13 7.22 11.37 -1.82
N ILE A 14 6.55 10.65 -2.73
CA ILE A 14 6.23 9.24 -2.56
C ILE A 14 6.70 8.44 -3.76
N ARG A 15 7.53 7.43 -3.49
CA ARG A 15 8.08 6.54 -4.50
C ARG A 15 7.37 5.20 -4.47
N ILE A 16 6.80 4.81 -5.60
CA ILE A 16 6.27 3.46 -5.82
C ILE A 16 7.20 2.72 -6.80
N GLN A 17 7.63 1.53 -6.42
CA GLN A 17 8.49 0.65 -7.21
C GLN A 17 7.88 -0.74 -7.28
N ARG A 18 8.24 -1.49 -8.32
CA ARG A 18 7.95 -2.93 -8.37
C ARG A 18 9.07 -3.64 -7.61
N ALA A 19 8.70 -4.47 -6.65
CA ALA A 19 9.63 -5.36 -5.96
C ALA A 19 9.62 -6.76 -6.60
N GLY A 20 10.69 -7.53 -6.35
CA GLY A 20 10.74 -8.97 -6.62
C GLY A 20 10.05 -9.76 -5.51
N CYS A 21 10.47 -11.00 -5.31
CA CYS A 21 9.99 -11.81 -4.19
C CYS A 21 10.37 -11.13 -2.86
N LEU A 22 9.41 -11.05 -1.94
CA LEU A 22 9.59 -10.55 -0.57
C LEU A 22 9.39 -11.67 0.48
N ASP A 23 9.53 -12.92 0.05
CA ASP A 23 9.40 -14.14 0.87
C ASP A 23 8.01 -14.35 1.51
N ARG A 24 6.98 -13.72 0.94
CA ARG A 24 5.57 -13.80 1.38
C ARG A 24 4.64 -14.24 0.26
N CYS A 25 5.06 -15.28 -0.47
CA CYS A 25 4.35 -15.74 -1.67
C CYS A 25 2.89 -16.14 -1.37
N GLU A 26 2.63 -16.77 -0.22
CA GLU A 26 1.30 -17.27 0.18
C GLU A 26 0.29 -16.15 0.45
N LEU A 27 0.77 -14.95 0.78
CA LEU A 27 -0.04 -13.76 1.03
C LEU A 27 -0.11 -12.83 -0.19
N GLY A 28 0.43 -13.27 -1.33
CA GLY A 28 0.53 -12.48 -2.54
C GLY A 28 -0.84 -12.10 -3.13
N PRO A 29 -0.96 -10.91 -3.76
CA PRO A 29 0.05 -9.87 -3.97
C PRO A 29 0.31 -9.04 -2.70
N VAL A 30 1.60 -8.85 -2.36
CA VAL A 30 2.03 -8.08 -1.18
C VAL A 30 2.70 -6.76 -1.55
N GLN A 31 2.49 -5.75 -0.71
CA GLN A 31 3.16 -4.46 -0.74
C GLN A 31 3.63 -4.12 0.68
N VAL A 32 4.84 -3.57 0.81
CA VAL A 32 5.33 -3.00 2.06
C VAL A 32 5.48 -1.49 1.90
N SER A 33 5.02 -0.74 2.91
CA SER A 33 5.15 0.71 2.99
C SER A 33 6.19 1.08 4.04
N TYR A 34 7.10 1.99 3.69
CA TYR A 34 8.15 2.49 4.56
C TYR A 34 7.99 4.00 4.76
N PRO A 35 8.43 4.57 5.90
CA PRO A 35 9.31 3.97 6.93
C PRO A 35 8.66 3.02 7.94
N GLU A 36 7.33 2.92 7.98
CA GLU A 36 6.58 2.22 9.04
C GLU A 36 6.73 0.69 8.97
N GLY A 37 7.13 0.13 7.83
CA GLY A 37 7.28 -1.31 7.64
C GLY A 37 5.95 -2.07 7.62
N ILE A 38 4.85 -1.39 7.26
CA ILE A 38 3.51 -1.97 7.27
C ILE A 38 3.26 -2.73 5.96
N TRP A 39 2.69 -3.92 6.09
CA TRP A 39 2.36 -4.80 4.97
C TRP A 39 0.90 -4.70 4.59
N PHE A 40 0.65 -4.63 3.28
CA PHE A 40 -0.67 -4.52 2.68
C PHE A 40 -0.85 -5.54 1.56
N SER A 41 -2.08 -6.03 1.42
CA SER A 41 -2.52 -6.81 0.25
C SER A 41 -3.44 -5.95 -0.60
N ILE A 42 -2.92 -5.41 -1.70
CA ILE A 42 -3.69 -4.59 -2.65
C ILE A 42 -4.02 -5.45 -3.88
N LYS A 43 -5.27 -5.91 -3.99
CA LYS A 43 -5.70 -6.85 -5.03
C LYS A 43 -6.42 -6.17 -6.18
N THR A 44 -7.10 -5.06 -5.90
CA THR A 44 -7.96 -4.34 -6.86
C THR A 44 -7.58 -2.88 -7.00
N GLU A 45 -8.10 -2.24 -8.05
CA GLU A 45 -7.97 -0.78 -8.23
C GLU A 45 -8.69 0.00 -7.12
N ALA A 46 -9.79 -0.54 -6.58
CA ALA A 46 -10.51 0.05 -5.46
C ALA A 46 -9.65 0.02 -4.18
N ASP A 47 -8.96 -1.09 -3.91
CA ASP A 47 -8.02 -1.20 -2.78
C ASP A 47 -6.90 -0.16 -2.93
N ALA A 48 -6.39 0.00 -4.16
CA ALA A 48 -5.35 0.98 -4.44
C ALA A 48 -5.81 2.43 -4.20
N GLU A 49 -7.04 2.78 -4.59
CA GLU A 49 -7.62 4.11 -4.33
C GLU A 49 -7.86 4.32 -2.83
N ALA A 50 -8.40 3.31 -2.14
CA ALA A 50 -8.62 3.36 -0.68
C ALA A 50 -7.29 3.53 0.08
N PHE A 51 -6.25 2.78 -0.30
CA PHE A 51 -4.91 2.90 0.25
C PHE A 51 -4.35 4.32 0.06
N ILE A 52 -4.45 4.89 -1.15
CA ILE A 52 -3.94 6.24 -1.42
C ILE A 52 -4.72 7.29 -0.60
N LYS A 53 -6.04 7.21 -0.58
CA LYS A 53 -6.87 8.21 0.11
C LYS A 53 -6.72 8.14 1.63
N ASN A 54 -6.77 6.95 2.20
CA ASN A 54 -6.88 6.78 3.64
C ASN A 54 -5.51 6.71 4.30
N TYR A 55 -4.56 5.95 3.75
CA TYR A 55 -3.23 5.82 4.35
C TYR A 55 -2.27 6.93 3.91
N ILE A 56 -2.12 7.12 2.60
CA ILE A 56 -1.12 8.08 2.09
C ILE A 56 -1.52 9.54 2.33
N VAL A 57 -2.78 9.90 2.11
CA VAL A 57 -3.24 11.29 2.23
C VAL A 57 -3.73 11.64 3.63
N SER A 58 -4.39 10.69 4.31
CA SER A 58 -5.07 10.97 5.58
C SER A 58 -4.42 10.31 6.81
N GLU A 59 -3.36 9.50 6.61
CA GLU A 59 -2.66 8.78 7.69
C GLU A 59 -3.59 7.95 8.60
N ASN A 60 -4.69 7.45 8.04
CA ASN A 60 -5.72 6.69 8.75
C ASN A 60 -5.68 5.21 8.33
N LEU A 61 -5.16 4.38 9.23
CA LEU A 61 -5.06 2.92 9.06
C LEU A 61 -6.39 2.20 9.33
N ASP A 62 -7.21 2.69 10.26
CA ASP A 62 -8.45 2.05 10.69
C ASP A 62 -9.42 1.85 9.52
N SER A 63 -9.45 2.82 8.59
CA SER A 63 -10.32 2.80 7.42
C SER A 63 -9.91 1.79 6.34
N ILE A 64 -8.73 1.18 6.46
CA ILE A 64 -8.21 0.18 5.52
C ILE A 64 -7.68 -1.07 6.23
N ALA A 65 -8.19 -1.35 7.44
CA ALA A 65 -7.76 -2.50 8.23
C ALA A 65 -7.89 -3.83 7.48
N ASN A 66 -8.86 -3.95 6.57
CA ASN A 66 -9.07 -5.11 5.71
C ASN A 66 -7.94 -5.35 4.68
N LEU A 67 -7.08 -4.36 4.44
CA LEU A 67 -5.93 -4.48 3.55
C LEU A 67 -4.65 -4.87 4.30
N LEU A 68 -4.64 -4.81 5.63
CA LEU A 68 -3.46 -5.09 6.43
C LEU A 68 -3.13 -6.58 6.43
N LEU A 69 -1.85 -6.88 6.25
CA LEU A 69 -1.30 -8.21 6.44
C LEU A 69 -0.63 -8.25 7.80
N THR A 70 -1.35 -8.73 8.80
CA THR A 70 -0.79 -9.05 10.11
C THR A 70 -0.13 -10.42 10.03
N GLU A 71 1.14 -10.51 10.42
CA GLU A 71 1.76 -11.80 10.69
C GLU A 71 1.14 -12.33 12.00
N GLU A 72 0.18 -13.24 11.89
CA GLU A 72 -0.03 -14.21 12.95
C GLU A 72 1.20 -15.11 12.93
N ASN A 73 2.10 -14.91 13.90
CA ASN A 73 3.19 -15.84 14.21
C ASN A 73 2.64 -17.19 14.66
#